data_AF-A0AAV6G3N3-F1
#
_entry.id   AF-A0AAV6G3N3-F1
#
_cell.length_a   1.000
_cell.length_b   1.000
_cell.length_c   1.000
_cell.angle_alpha   90.00
_cell.angle_beta   90.00
_cell.angle_gamma   90.00
#
_symmetry.space_group_name_H-M   'P 1'
#
loop_
_entity.id
_entity.type
_entity.pdbx_description
1 polymer ?
#
loop_
_entity_poly.entity_id
_entity_poly.type
_entity_poly.pdbx_seq_one_letter_code
_entity_poly.pdbx_strand_id
1 'polypeptide(L)'
;MHQVGMTTTIKFKEEEEERGSFVMFHHNGILIGAIHLKSCECASPLAGIFRNCFDTAATLNNMPATTDTGKTEPFEQKDAEKKCPEKAAFSLFCDERGYLNQIEYILQNGVRKGDRTGTGVISVFGLQARYSLRDQFPLLTTKRVFWKAILEELLWFIKGSTNAKELSEKGVKIWDANGSRDFLDRSGFQHREEGDLGPVYGFQWRHYGAEYTDMHADYTGKGVDQLQKVIDTIRANPEDRRIIMCAWNPKDLPLMALPPCHALCQFYVCEGELSCQLYQRSGDMGLGVPFNIASYALLTYMIAHITGLKPGDFVHTLGDAHIYSNHEEPLKEQLKREPRAFPKLQIHREVQTIDDFRAEDFEILDYNPHPTIKMQMAV
;
A
#
# COMPACT_ATOMS: atom_id res chain seq x y z
N MET A 1 -28.71 70.00 -19.69
CA MET A 1 -29.07 69.62 -18.30
C MET A 1 -29.58 68.18 -18.38
N HIS A 2 -28.88 67.17 -17.83
CA HIS A 2 -28.88 66.75 -16.40
C HIS A 2 -30.24 66.14 -15.99
N GLN A 3 -30.38 65.07 -15.19
CA GLN A 3 -29.47 64.08 -14.54
C GLN A 3 -30.38 62.99 -13.88
N VAL A 4 -29.99 61.78 -13.41
CA VAL A 4 -28.73 61.01 -13.25
C VAL A 4 -29.05 59.52 -13.52
N GLY A 5 -28.06 58.66 -13.84
CA GLY A 5 -28.13 57.21 -13.61
C GLY A 5 -26.75 56.67 -13.22
N MET A 6 -26.53 56.36 -11.93
CA MET A 6 -25.22 55.95 -11.40
C MET A 6 -25.06 54.42 -11.39
N THR A 7 -24.06 53.93 -12.11
CA THR A 7 -23.54 52.56 -11.95
C THR A 7 -22.45 52.58 -10.87
N THR A 8 -22.59 51.78 -9.81
CA THR A 8 -21.60 51.72 -8.73
C THR A 8 -20.47 50.75 -9.09
N THR A 9 -19.27 51.28 -9.34
CA THR A 9 -18.07 50.46 -9.57
C THR A 9 -17.55 49.88 -8.26
N ILE A 10 -17.64 48.57 -8.08
CA ILE A 10 -16.99 47.86 -6.97
C ILE A 10 -15.48 47.83 -7.24
N LYS A 11 -14.68 48.40 -6.33
CA LYS A 11 -13.21 48.28 -6.36
C LYS A 11 -12.78 47.14 -5.44
N PHE A 12 -12.05 46.17 -6.00
CA PHE A 12 -11.32 45.20 -5.19
C PHE A 12 -10.11 45.89 -4.53
N LYS A 13 -9.84 45.53 -3.28
CA LYS A 13 -8.70 46.01 -2.51
C LYS A 13 -8.18 44.84 -1.67
N GLU A 14 -7.02 44.32 -2.04
CA GLU A 14 -6.30 43.35 -1.23
C GLU A 14 -5.53 44.11 -0.14
N GLU A 15 -5.55 43.59 1.08
CA GLU A 15 -4.78 44.12 2.20
C GLU A 15 -4.03 42.95 2.84
N GLU A 16 -2.71 42.93 2.67
CA GLU A 16 -1.80 41.99 3.34
C GLU A 16 -1.40 42.58 4.71
N GLU A 17 -1.48 41.77 5.77
CA GLU A 17 -1.02 42.16 7.11
C GLU A 17 0.04 41.17 7.62
N GLU A 18 1.29 41.63 7.76
CA GLU A 18 2.36 40.84 8.36
C GLU A 18 2.23 40.84 9.90
N ARG A 19 2.10 39.65 10.50
CA ARG A 19 2.17 39.47 11.96
C ARG A 19 3.04 38.29 12.35
N GLY A 20 4.31 38.57 12.65
CA GLY A 20 5.29 37.57 13.08
C GLY A 20 5.65 36.59 11.96
N SER A 21 5.83 35.31 12.30
CA SER A 21 6.29 34.27 11.36
C SER A 21 5.19 33.72 10.43
N PHE A 22 4.16 34.51 10.13
CA PHE A 22 3.01 34.09 9.33
C PHE A 22 2.55 35.18 8.35
N VAL A 23 2.18 34.75 7.14
CA VAL A 23 1.43 35.57 6.18
C VAL A 23 -0.03 35.11 6.20
N MET A 24 -0.95 36.05 6.37
CA MET A 24 -2.38 35.81 6.56
C MET A 24 -3.15 36.36 5.36
N PHE A 25 -3.98 35.54 4.74
CA PHE A 25 -4.78 35.91 3.57
C PHE A 25 -6.22 36.15 3.99
N HIS A 26 -6.75 37.34 3.67
CA HIS A 26 -8.11 37.74 4.02
C HIS A 26 -8.97 38.01 2.78
N HIS A 27 -10.24 37.64 2.84
CA HIS A 27 -11.26 38.04 1.87
C HIS A 27 -12.47 38.63 2.61
N ASN A 28 -12.82 39.88 2.30
CA ASN A 28 -13.87 40.64 3.01
C ASN A 28 -13.73 40.62 4.55
N GLY A 29 -12.49 40.73 5.05
CA GLY A 29 -12.16 40.68 6.48
C GLY A 29 -12.10 39.27 7.10
N ILE A 30 -12.54 38.23 6.39
CA ILE A 30 -12.50 36.84 6.86
C ILE A 30 -11.14 36.22 6.52
N LEU A 31 -10.48 35.60 7.50
CA LEU A 31 -9.25 34.83 7.29
C LEU A 31 -9.57 33.58 6.45
N ILE A 32 -8.97 33.48 5.26
CA ILE A 32 -9.14 32.34 4.34
C ILE A 32 -7.92 31.42 4.27
N GLY A 33 -6.76 31.84 4.80
CA GLY A 33 -5.57 31.01 4.88
C GLY A 33 -4.42 31.66 5.66
N ALA A 34 -3.52 30.83 6.19
CA ALA A 34 -2.34 31.24 6.93
C ALA A 34 -1.14 30.37 6.51
N ILE A 35 -0.01 31.00 6.14
CA ILE A 35 1.23 30.29 5.79
C ILE A 35 2.28 30.61 6.84
N HIS A 36 2.84 29.58 7.48
CA HIS A 36 3.97 29.72 8.41
C HIS A 36 5.28 29.86 7.65
N LEU A 37 5.91 31.03 7.75
CA LEU A 37 7.29 31.25 7.33
C LEU A 37 8.25 30.63 8.37
N LYS A 38 8.69 29.39 8.12
CA LYS A 38 9.88 28.85 8.79
C LYS A 38 11.14 29.30 8.05
N SER A 39 12.08 29.86 8.80
CA SER A 39 13.41 30.25 8.31
C SER A 39 14.20 29.01 7.86
N CYS A 40 14.26 28.77 6.55
CA CYS A 40 15.16 27.81 5.94
C CYS A 40 15.58 28.33 4.56
N GLU A 41 16.86 28.67 4.39
CA GLU A 41 17.43 29.20 3.15
C GLU A 41 17.56 28.10 2.07
N CYS A 42 16.44 27.60 1.54
CA CYS A 42 16.38 26.69 0.37
C CYS A 42 14.96 26.65 -0.23
N ALA A 43 14.42 27.79 -0.71
CA ALA A 43 13.05 27.87 -1.23
C ALA A 43 12.87 28.76 -2.49
N SER A 44 13.82 28.69 -3.43
CA SER A 44 13.78 29.41 -4.72
C SER A 44 13.75 28.42 -5.91
N PRO A 45 12.64 27.70 -6.10
CA PRO A 45 11.80 28.06 -7.26
C PRO A 45 10.28 27.92 -7.07
N LEU A 46 9.76 27.60 -5.87
CA LEU A 46 8.34 27.29 -5.66
C LEU A 46 7.40 28.52 -5.70
N ALA A 47 7.91 29.73 -5.47
CA ALA A 47 7.12 30.96 -5.55
C ALA A 47 6.66 31.33 -6.99
N GLY A 48 7.30 30.77 -8.03
CA GLY A 48 6.97 31.08 -9.43
C GLY A 48 5.73 30.35 -9.96
N ILE A 49 5.33 29.24 -9.33
CA ILE A 49 4.28 28.35 -9.86
C ILE A 49 2.88 28.85 -9.52
N PHE A 50 2.70 29.52 -8.37
CA PHE A 50 1.39 30.02 -7.95
C PHE A 50 0.95 31.34 -8.61
N ARG A 51 1.87 32.16 -9.15
CA ARG A 51 1.50 33.39 -9.87
C ARG A 51 0.73 33.12 -11.17
N ASN A 52 1.13 32.10 -11.94
CA ASN A 52 0.55 31.85 -13.27
C ASN A 52 -0.87 31.26 -13.28
N CYS A 53 -1.43 30.84 -12.14
CA CYS A 53 -2.75 30.19 -12.10
C CYS A 53 -3.94 31.16 -11.91
N PHE A 54 -3.69 32.44 -11.62
CA PHE A 54 -4.78 33.44 -11.45
C PHE A 54 -4.83 34.51 -12.55
N ASP A 55 -3.71 34.83 -13.21
CA ASP A 55 -3.69 35.83 -14.30
C ASP A 55 -4.48 35.42 -15.56
N THR A 56 -4.77 34.12 -15.75
CA THR A 56 -5.51 33.62 -16.92
C THR A 56 -7.03 33.85 -16.84
N ALA A 57 -7.57 34.31 -15.71
CA ALA A 57 -9.00 34.56 -15.54
C ALA A 57 -9.43 36.02 -15.81
N ALA A 58 -8.48 36.95 -15.98
CA ALA A 58 -8.75 38.40 -15.98
C ALA A 58 -8.83 39.05 -17.39
N THR A 59 -8.55 38.33 -18.47
CA THR A 59 -8.33 38.91 -19.82
C THR A 59 -9.38 38.55 -20.87
N LEU A 60 -10.54 38.00 -20.48
CA LEU A 60 -11.65 37.68 -21.40
C LEU A 60 -12.85 38.64 -21.37
N ASN A 61 -12.83 39.69 -20.54
CA ASN A 61 -13.89 40.70 -20.46
C ASN A 61 -13.33 42.13 -20.48
N ASN A 62 -12.86 42.59 -21.65
CA ASN A 62 -12.75 44.03 -21.99
C ASN A 62 -12.33 44.24 -23.46
N MET A 63 -13.30 44.43 -24.36
CA MET A 63 -13.11 45.24 -25.58
C MET A 63 -14.35 46.11 -25.81
N PRO A 64 -14.19 47.43 -26.05
CA PRO A 64 -15.32 48.36 -26.18
C PRO A 64 -15.89 48.39 -27.60
N ALA A 65 -17.16 48.79 -27.72
CA ALA A 65 -17.76 49.12 -29.00
C ALA A 65 -17.37 50.55 -29.42
N THR A 66 -16.75 50.70 -30.60
CA THR A 66 -16.55 51.99 -31.27
C THR A 66 -16.81 51.87 -32.76
N THR A 67 -17.61 52.77 -33.29
CA THR A 67 -17.90 52.92 -34.72
C THR A 67 -16.92 53.89 -35.38
N ASP A 68 -16.07 53.40 -36.30
CA ASP A 68 -15.68 54.18 -37.49
C ASP A 68 -15.22 53.26 -38.63
N THR A 69 -15.11 53.84 -39.82
CA THR A 69 -14.95 53.21 -41.13
C THR A 69 -13.49 53.08 -41.55
N GLY A 70 -13.09 51.89 -42.03
CA GLY A 70 -11.78 51.66 -42.62
C GLY A 70 -11.60 50.24 -43.13
N LYS A 71 -11.28 50.07 -44.41
CA LYS A 71 -10.90 48.76 -44.98
C LYS A 71 -9.40 48.53 -44.79
N THR A 72 -8.99 47.39 -44.26
CA THR A 72 -7.68 46.75 -44.53
C THR A 72 -7.71 45.26 -44.15
N GLU A 73 -6.72 44.52 -44.65
CA GLU A 73 -6.74 43.09 -44.99
C GLU A 73 -6.76 42.08 -43.82
N PRO A 74 -7.04 40.77 -44.08
CA PRO A 74 -7.05 39.74 -43.04
C PRO A 74 -5.64 39.40 -42.56
N PHE A 75 -5.46 39.34 -41.24
CA PHE A 75 -4.21 38.89 -40.62
C PHE A 75 -4.19 37.35 -40.52
N GLU A 76 -3.26 36.69 -41.22
CA GLU A 76 -3.08 35.23 -41.11
C GLU A 76 -2.60 34.83 -39.71
N GLN A 77 -3.46 34.13 -38.98
CA GLN A 77 -3.10 33.55 -37.69
C GLN A 77 -2.31 32.26 -37.91
N LYS A 78 -0.97 32.31 -37.74
CA LYS A 78 -0.14 31.10 -37.75
C LYS A 78 -0.37 30.30 -36.47
N ASP A 79 -1.01 29.14 -36.61
CA ASP A 79 -1.15 28.17 -35.54
C ASP A 79 0.21 27.58 -35.14
N ALA A 80 0.80 28.17 -34.11
CA ALA A 80 1.90 27.55 -33.39
C ALA A 80 1.33 26.52 -32.42
N GLU A 81 1.16 25.27 -32.88
CA GLU A 81 0.84 24.12 -32.03
C GLU A 81 1.95 23.88 -30.99
N LYS A 82 1.90 24.64 -29.89
CA LYS A 82 2.56 24.25 -28.65
C LYS A 82 1.81 23.03 -28.10
N LYS A 83 2.29 21.84 -28.48
CA LYS A 83 1.96 20.60 -27.75
C LYS A 83 2.24 20.87 -26.27
N CYS A 84 1.16 21.01 -25.49
CA CYS A 84 1.24 20.89 -24.06
C CYS A 84 1.82 19.50 -23.79
N PRO A 85 2.88 19.33 -22.98
CA PRO A 85 3.34 18.01 -22.63
C PRO A 85 2.16 17.25 -22.03
N GLU A 86 1.87 16.05 -22.53
CA GLU A 86 0.84 15.21 -21.97
C GLU A 86 1.09 15.13 -20.47
N LYS A 87 0.16 15.66 -19.66
CA LYS A 87 0.17 15.39 -18.24
C LYS A 87 0.12 13.88 -18.13
N ALA A 88 1.22 13.28 -17.71
CA ALA A 88 1.28 11.84 -17.49
C ALA A 88 0.05 11.48 -16.67
N ALA A 89 -0.86 10.71 -17.27
CA ALA A 89 -2.02 10.24 -16.57
C ALA A 89 -1.53 9.59 -15.27
N PHE A 90 -2.22 9.83 -14.16
CA PHE A 90 -1.86 9.23 -12.89
C PHE A 90 -2.13 7.73 -13.01
N SER A 91 -1.16 7.03 -13.60
CA SER A 91 -1.15 5.60 -13.82
C SER A 91 -1.02 4.98 -12.45
N LEU A 92 -2.18 4.79 -11.84
CA LEU A 92 -2.34 4.07 -10.60
C LEU A 92 -1.95 2.63 -10.94
N PHE A 93 -0.65 2.31 -10.80
CA PHE A 93 -0.09 1.07 -11.32
C PHE A 93 -0.91 -0.13 -10.82
N CYS A 94 -1.46 -0.91 -11.76
CA CYS A 94 -2.44 -1.98 -11.50
C CYS A 94 -1.84 -3.40 -11.65
N ASP A 95 -0.54 -3.53 -11.92
CA ASP A 95 0.12 -4.73 -12.43
C ASP A 95 1.51 -4.98 -11.79
N GLU A 96 2.25 -5.97 -12.30
CA GLU A 96 3.61 -6.28 -11.84
C GLU A 96 4.60 -5.10 -11.98
N ARG A 97 4.37 -4.17 -12.91
CA ARG A 97 5.22 -2.97 -13.07
C ARG A 97 5.13 -2.07 -11.84
N GLY A 98 4.01 -2.07 -11.12
CA GLY A 98 3.89 -1.40 -9.83
C GLY A 98 4.89 -1.90 -8.77
N TYR A 99 5.24 -3.19 -8.77
CA TYR A 99 6.30 -3.74 -7.91
C TYR A 99 7.71 -3.42 -8.42
N LEU A 100 7.94 -3.53 -9.73
CA LEU A 100 9.26 -3.28 -10.34
C LEU A 100 9.68 -1.81 -10.25
N ASN A 101 8.75 -0.88 -10.49
CA ASN A 101 9.01 0.56 -10.38
C ASN A 101 9.37 0.96 -8.95
N GLN A 102 8.81 0.29 -7.93
CA GLN A 102 9.20 0.52 -6.53
C GLN A 102 10.65 0.05 -6.25
N ILE A 103 11.08 -1.08 -6.81
CA ILE A 103 12.48 -1.53 -6.73
C ILE A 103 13.41 -0.50 -7.40
N GLU A 104 13.10 -0.11 -8.64
CA GLU A 104 13.90 0.87 -9.37
C GLU A 104 13.98 2.20 -8.61
N TYR A 105 12.87 2.68 -8.07
CA TYR A 105 12.82 3.89 -7.25
C TYR A 105 13.70 3.78 -6.00
N ILE A 106 13.69 2.65 -5.29
CA ILE A 106 14.57 2.41 -4.12
C ILE A 106 16.04 2.36 -4.55
N LEU A 107 16.38 1.69 -5.65
CA LEU A 107 17.77 1.62 -6.14
C LEU A 107 18.33 2.99 -6.56
N GLN A 108 17.48 3.88 -7.09
CA GLN A 108 17.87 5.21 -7.56
C GLN A 108 17.85 6.28 -6.46
N ASN A 109 16.88 6.24 -5.54
CA ASN A 109 16.57 7.33 -4.60
C ASN A 109 16.71 6.91 -3.12
N GLY A 110 16.91 5.63 -2.83
CA GLY A 110 16.99 5.11 -1.47
C GLY A 110 18.30 5.41 -0.76
N VAL A 111 18.22 5.58 0.56
CA VAL A 111 19.37 5.85 1.42
C VAL A 111 19.95 4.52 1.91
N ARG A 112 21.26 4.34 1.79
CA ARG A 112 21.97 3.21 2.41
C ARG A 112 22.07 3.41 3.92
N LYS A 113 21.63 2.41 4.69
CA LYS A 113 21.67 2.42 6.17
C LYS A 113 21.96 1.01 6.71
N GLY A 114 22.45 0.94 7.94
CA GLY A 114 22.54 -0.32 8.70
C GLY A 114 21.16 -0.83 9.13
N ASP A 115 21.11 -2.08 9.56
CA ASP A 115 19.90 -2.73 10.07
C ASP A 115 20.25 -3.76 11.17
N ARG A 116 19.23 -4.34 11.83
CA ARG A 116 19.41 -5.28 12.96
C ARG A 116 20.16 -6.58 12.60
N THR A 117 20.19 -6.98 11.33
CA THR A 117 20.86 -8.20 10.85
C THR A 117 22.34 -7.96 10.52
N GLY A 118 22.77 -6.70 10.42
CA GLY A 118 24.12 -6.34 9.97
C GLY A 118 24.35 -6.43 8.45
N THR A 119 23.33 -6.78 7.66
CA THR A 119 23.43 -6.87 6.18
C THR A 119 23.48 -5.49 5.52
N GLY A 120 22.80 -4.51 6.11
CA GLY A 120 22.58 -3.19 5.54
C GLY A 120 21.55 -3.19 4.42
N VAL A 121 20.83 -2.08 4.27
CA VAL A 121 19.74 -1.92 3.30
C VAL A 121 19.86 -0.61 2.51
N ILE A 122 19.31 -0.59 1.30
CA ILE A 122 18.89 0.62 0.59
C ILE A 122 17.40 0.81 0.88
N SER A 123 16.98 1.97 1.39
CA SER A 123 15.62 2.16 1.93
C SER A 123 15.01 3.50 1.54
N VAL A 124 13.70 3.50 1.30
CA VAL A 124 12.83 4.69 1.25
C VAL A 124 11.67 4.52 2.25
N PHE A 125 11.04 5.63 2.62
CA PHE A 125 9.90 5.61 3.55
C PHE A 125 8.62 6.09 2.87
N GLY A 126 7.63 5.20 2.77
CA GLY A 126 6.37 5.43 2.08
C GLY A 126 6.41 5.04 0.60
N LEU A 127 5.79 3.91 0.26
CA LEU A 127 5.44 3.54 -1.12
C LEU A 127 4.04 2.91 -1.16
N GLN A 128 3.41 2.87 -2.33
CA GLN A 128 2.14 2.18 -2.53
C GLN A 128 2.02 1.62 -3.96
N ALA A 129 1.44 0.43 -4.09
CA ALA A 129 0.99 -0.14 -5.36
C ALA A 129 -0.44 -0.70 -5.24
N ARG A 130 -1.09 -0.87 -6.39
CA ARG A 130 -2.41 -1.50 -6.53
C ARG A 130 -2.32 -2.70 -7.48
N TYR A 131 -3.14 -3.70 -7.24
CA TYR A 131 -3.24 -4.90 -8.06
C TYR A 131 -4.72 -5.19 -8.28
N SER A 132 -5.17 -5.23 -9.53
CA SER A 132 -6.52 -5.73 -9.82
C SER A 132 -6.54 -7.25 -9.59
N LEU A 133 -7.54 -7.74 -8.86
CA LEU A 133 -7.80 -9.16 -8.64
C LEU A 133 -8.86 -9.71 -9.60
N ARG A 134 -9.40 -8.86 -10.49
CA ARG A 134 -10.40 -9.25 -11.48
C ARG A 134 -9.73 -10.06 -12.58
N ASP A 135 -10.19 -11.31 -12.74
CA ASP A 135 -9.74 -12.30 -13.72
C ASP A 135 -8.23 -12.62 -13.71
N GLN A 136 -7.50 -12.28 -12.64
CA GLN A 136 -6.06 -12.50 -12.50
C GLN A 136 -5.61 -12.53 -11.03
N PHE A 137 -4.52 -13.24 -10.75
CA PHE A 137 -3.94 -13.36 -9.41
C PHE A 137 -2.51 -12.78 -9.40
N PRO A 138 -2.19 -11.79 -8.54
CA PRO A 138 -0.93 -11.04 -8.60
C PRO A 138 0.27 -11.82 -8.02
N LEU A 139 0.64 -12.92 -8.68
CA LEU A 139 1.82 -13.72 -8.39
C LEU A 139 2.92 -13.37 -9.40
N LEU A 140 4.00 -12.75 -8.93
CA LEU A 140 5.06 -12.19 -9.78
C LEU A 140 5.56 -13.20 -10.83
N THR A 141 5.78 -12.71 -12.05
CA THR A 141 6.21 -13.50 -13.20
C THR A 141 7.68 -13.24 -13.56
N THR A 142 8.24 -12.08 -13.22
CA THR A 142 9.68 -11.77 -13.43
C THR A 142 10.62 -12.62 -12.57
N LYS A 143 10.11 -13.27 -11.52
CA LYS A 143 10.76 -14.38 -10.82
C LYS A 143 9.72 -15.42 -10.40
N ARG A 144 10.09 -16.71 -10.39
CA ARG A 144 9.25 -17.76 -9.80
C ARG A 144 9.13 -17.56 -8.28
N VAL A 145 7.90 -17.41 -7.81
CA VAL A 145 7.52 -17.30 -6.39
C VAL A 145 7.03 -18.66 -5.88
N PHE A 146 7.28 -18.98 -4.60
CA PHE A 146 6.98 -20.29 -4.02
C PHE A 146 5.54 -20.37 -3.49
N TRP A 147 4.58 -20.57 -4.40
CA TRP A 147 3.14 -20.64 -4.12
C TRP A 147 2.76 -21.46 -2.88
N LYS A 148 3.27 -22.69 -2.74
CA LYS A 148 2.94 -23.57 -1.61
C LYS A 148 3.20 -22.91 -0.25
N ALA A 149 4.30 -22.17 -0.11
CA ALA A 149 4.63 -21.52 1.15
C ALA A 149 3.65 -20.39 1.49
N ILE A 150 3.23 -19.60 0.49
CA ILE A 150 2.23 -18.52 0.66
C ILE A 150 0.88 -19.09 1.12
N LEU A 151 0.42 -20.15 0.46
CA LEU A 151 -0.86 -20.79 0.73
C LEU A 151 -0.89 -21.44 2.12
N GLU A 152 0.12 -22.25 2.45
CA GLU A 152 0.18 -22.96 3.73
C GLU A 152 0.41 -22.01 4.92
N GLU A 153 1.19 -20.93 4.73
CA GLU A 153 1.35 -19.87 5.72
C GLU A 153 0.04 -19.12 5.97
N LEU A 154 -0.72 -18.77 4.92
CA LEU A 154 -2.00 -18.09 5.10
C LEU A 154 -3.03 -18.99 5.82
N LEU A 155 -3.11 -20.27 5.45
CA LEU A 155 -3.96 -21.23 6.16
C LEU A 155 -3.54 -21.39 7.63
N TRP A 156 -2.24 -21.31 7.92
CA TRP A 156 -1.67 -21.33 9.27
C TRP A 156 -2.01 -20.06 10.07
N PHE A 157 -1.98 -18.88 9.46
CA PHE A 157 -2.47 -17.64 10.08
C PHE A 157 -3.98 -17.71 10.34
N ILE A 158 -4.77 -18.17 9.36
CA ILE A 158 -6.24 -18.25 9.47
C ILE A 158 -6.64 -19.09 10.67
N LYS A 159 -6.08 -20.29 10.84
CA LYS A 159 -6.40 -21.16 11.99
C LYS A 159 -5.86 -20.67 13.36
N GLY A 160 -5.23 -19.50 13.43
CA GLY A 160 -4.74 -18.92 14.67
C GLY A 160 -3.43 -19.49 15.22
N SER A 161 -2.73 -20.35 14.48
CA SER A 161 -1.56 -21.08 15.01
C SER A 161 -0.34 -20.18 15.21
N THR A 162 0.53 -20.62 16.12
CA THR A 162 1.83 -20.01 16.45
C THR A 162 2.98 -21.02 16.46
N ASN A 163 2.71 -22.29 16.12
CA ASN A 163 3.70 -23.36 16.05
C ASN A 163 4.32 -23.45 14.64
N ALA A 164 5.59 -23.05 14.49
CA ALA A 164 6.30 -23.08 13.21
C ALA A 164 6.47 -24.51 12.64
N LYS A 165 6.54 -25.55 13.49
CA LYS A 165 6.81 -26.94 13.06
C LYS A 165 5.75 -27.46 12.11
N GLU A 166 4.50 -27.04 12.25
CA GLU A 166 3.40 -27.42 11.35
C GLU A 166 3.64 -26.99 9.90
N LEU A 167 4.36 -25.89 9.69
CA LEU A 167 4.80 -25.44 8.36
C LEU A 167 6.02 -26.25 7.91
N SER A 168 6.99 -26.47 8.80
CA SER A 168 8.21 -27.25 8.53
C SER A 168 7.88 -28.70 8.10
N GLU A 169 6.90 -29.34 8.75
CA GLU A 169 6.36 -30.68 8.43
C GLU A 169 5.75 -30.73 7.02
N LYS A 170 5.13 -29.65 6.57
CA LYS A 170 4.63 -29.48 5.19
C LYS A 170 5.73 -29.09 4.19
N GLY A 171 6.98 -28.97 4.63
CA GLY A 171 8.13 -28.55 3.83
C GLY A 171 8.23 -27.04 3.60
N VAL A 172 7.50 -26.23 4.39
CA VAL A 172 7.49 -24.77 4.32
C VAL A 172 8.36 -24.20 5.43
N LYS A 173 9.57 -23.76 5.07
CA LYS A 173 10.67 -23.45 6.00
C LYS A 173 10.88 -21.98 6.31
N ILE A 174 9.92 -21.13 5.97
CA ILE A 174 10.06 -19.66 6.06
C ILE A 174 10.16 -19.16 7.51
N TRP A 175 9.63 -19.92 8.47
CA TRP A 175 9.70 -19.62 9.91
C TRP A 175 10.78 -20.40 10.67
N ASP A 176 11.44 -21.40 10.06
CA ASP A 176 12.44 -22.28 10.71
C ASP A 176 13.52 -21.45 11.44
N ALA A 177 14.03 -20.38 10.81
CA ALA A 177 15.09 -19.54 11.38
C ALA A 177 14.62 -18.80 12.64
N ASN A 178 13.41 -18.21 12.62
CA ASN A 178 12.84 -17.45 13.73
C ASN A 178 12.27 -18.33 14.85
N GLY A 179 11.90 -19.57 14.54
CA GLY A 179 11.47 -20.58 15.52
C GLY A 179 12.61 -21.41 16.13
N SER A 180 13.83 -21.33 15.57
CA SER A 180 14.99 -22.12 16.02
C SER A 180 15.38 -21.83 17.47
N ARG A 181 15.89 -22.86 18.18
CA ARG A 181 16.40 -22.74 19.55
C ARG A 181 17.39 -21.59 19.72
N ASP A 182 18.38 -21.51 18.83
CA ASP A 182 19.40 -20.46 18.81
C ASP A 182 18.80 -19.05 18.68
N PHE A 183 17.76 -18.86 17.86
CA PHE A 183 17.10 -17.57 17.71
C PHE A 183 16.29 -17.22 18.97
N LEU A 184 15.47 -18.15 19.46
CA LEU A 184 14.66 -17.96 20.65
C LEU A 184 15.52 -17.62 21.89
N ASP A 185 16.66 -18.30 22.07
CA ASP A 185 17.56 -18.05 23.21
C ASP A 185 18.23 -16.68 23.14
N ARG A 186 18.65 -16.24 21.95
CA ARG A 186 19.22 -14.89 21.72
C ARG A 186 18.16 -13.78 21.87
N SER A 187 16.89 -14.09 21.61
CA SER A 187 15.75 -13.18 21.77
C SER A 187 15.15 -13.18 23.18
N GLY A 188 15.68 -13.95 24.14
CA GLY A 188 15.19 -13.98 25.53
C GLY A 188 14.01 -14.93 25.80
N PHE A 189 13.77 -15.90 24.91
CA PHE A 189 12.68 -16.88 24.98
C PHE A 189 13.18 -18.28 25.36
N GLN A 190 14.14 -18.38 26.30
CA GLN A 190 14.74 -19.66 26.74
C GLN A 190 13.72 -20.62 27.38
N HIS A 191 12.59 -20.09 27.85
CA HIS A 191 11.49 -20.84 28.48
C HIS A 191 10.51 -21.46 27.47
N ARG A 192 10.61 -21.12 26.17
CA ARG A 192 9.69 -21.62 25.14
C ARG A 192 10.21 -22.88 24.47
N GLU A 193 9.30 -23.71 23.96
CA GLU A 193 9.67 -24.80 23.06
C GLU A 193 10.27 -24.25 21.75
N GLU A 194 11.18 -25.00 21.13
CA GLU A 194 11.58 -24.70 19.75
C GLU A 194 10.36 -24.78 18.82
N GLY A 195 10.20 -23.80 17.93
CA GLY A 195 9.04 -23.63 17.06
C GLY A 195 7.92 -22.74 17.62
N ASP A 196 7.94 -22.40 18.91
CA ASP A 196 6.98 -21.45 19.51
C ASP A 196 7.36 -20.00 19.15
N LEU A 197 6.59 -19.40 18.25
CA LEU A 197 6.82 -18.03 17.78
C LEU A 197 6.23 -16.96 18.72
N GLY A 198 5.48 -17.35 19.76
CA GLY A 198 4.65 -16.45 20.55
C GLY A 198 3.40 -15.96 19.82
N PRO A 199 2.70 -14.95 20.36
CA PRO A 199 1.40 -14.45 19.86
C PRO A 199 1.51 -13.62 18.58
N VAL A 200 2.02 -14.21 17.50
CA VAL A 200 2.22 -13.61 16.16
C VAL A 200 0.91 -13.49 15.37
N TYR A 201 0.98 -13.29 14.05
CA TYR A 201 -0.14 -12.90 13.19
C TYR A 201 -1.45 -13.66 13.42
N GLY A 202 -1.45 -15.00 13.31
CA GLY A 202 -2.67 -15.81 13.44
C GLY A 202 -3.31 -15.65 14.81
N PHE A 203 -2.51 -15.68 15.88
CA PHE A 203 -3.00 -15.43 17.24
C PHE A 203 -3.64 -14.05 17.37
N GLN A 204 -3.03 -13.00 16.82
CA GLN A 204 -3.65 -11.67 16.84
C GLN A 204 -4.90 -11.60 15.96
N TRP A 205 -5.03 -12.41 14.91
CA TRP A 205 -6.22 -12.44 14.06
C TRP A 205 -7.41 -13.13 14.74
N ARG A 206 -7.19 -14.23 15.48
CA ARG A 206 -8.26 -15.04 16.09
C ARG A 206 -8.47 -14.80 17.60
N HIS A 207 -7.46 -14.29 18.30
CA HIS A 207 -7.40 -14.22 19.77
C HIS A 207 -6.86 -12.87 20.28
N TYR A 208 -7.11 -11.75 19.57
CA TYR A 208 -6.52 -10.45 19.91
C TYR A 208 -6.76 -10.06 21.38
N GLY A 209 -5.69 -9.73 22.10
CA GLY A 209 -5.74 -9.32 23.50
C GLY A 209 -5.89 -10.44 24.53
N ALA A 210 -6.01 -11.71 24.10
CA ALA A 210 -5.90 -12.86 25.00
C ALA A 210 -4.51 -12.91 25.66
N GLU A 211 -4.41 -13.57 26.82
CA GLU A 211 -3.11 -13.87 27.43
C GLU A 211 -2.49 -15.10 26.75
N TYR A 212 -1.31 -14.90 26.15
CA TYR A 212 -0.55 -16.00 25.55
C TYR A 212 0.15 -16.81 26.64
N THR A 213 0.15 -18.12 26.47
CA THR A 213 0.80 -19.09 27.38
C THR A 213 1.87 -19.87 26.64
N ASP A 214 1.46 -20.81 25.78
CA ASP A 214 2.31 -21.57 24.86
C ASP A 214 1.56 -21.86 23.54
N MET A 215 2.27 -22.44 22.57
CA MET A 215 1.73 -22.79 21.25
C MET A 215 0.78 -24.01 21.21
N HIS A 216 0.59 -24.74 22.32
CA HIS A 216 -0.26 -25.94 22.42
C HIS A 216 -1.59 -25.69 23.14
N ALA A 217 -1.69 -24.61 23.91
CA ALA A 217 -2.87 -24.25 24.67
C ALA A 217 -4.10 -23.98 23.78
N ASP A 218 -5.29 -24.36 24.26
CA ASP A 218 -6.55 -24.01 23.60
C ASP A 218 -6.90 -22.53 23.87
N TYR A 219 -7.04 -21.75 22.79
CA TYR A 219 -7.45 -20.34 22.83
C TYR A 219 -8.89 -20.11 22.35
N THR A 220 -9.67 -21.17 22.10
CA THR A 220 -11.07 -21.08 21.68
C THR A 220 -11.89 -20.17 22.61
N GLY A 221 -12.54 -19.16 22.03
CA GLY A 221 -13.34 -18.17 22.77
C GLY A 221 -12.54 -17.17 23.62
N LYS A 222 -11.20 -17.17 23.56
CA LYS A 222 -10.35 -16.17 24.23
C LYS A 222 -9.98 -15.03 23.27
N GLY A 223 -9.95 -13.81 23.81
CA GLY A 223 -9.61 -12.61 23.05
C GLY A 223 -10.72 -12.17 22.08
N VAL A 224 -10.34 -11.46 21.02
CA VAL A 224 -11.26 -11.05 19.95
C VAL A 224 -10.86 -11.71 18.63
N ASP A 225 -11.78 -12.47 18.05
CA ASP A 225 -11.65 -12.99 16.68
C ASP A 225 -11.94 -11.86 15.68
N GLN A 226 -10.87 -11.20 15.24
CA GLN A 226 -10.94 -10.11 14.26
C GLN A 226 -11.29 -10.65 12.86
N LEU A 227 -10.81 -11.83 12.49
CA LEU A 227 -11.07 -12.43 11.18
C LEU A 227 -12.55 -12.76 11.02
N GLN A 228 -13.14 -13.44 12.01
CA GLN A 228 -14.58 -13.74 12.00
C GLN A 228 -15.41 -12.46 12.04
N LYS A 229 -15.03 -11.47 12.87
CA LYS A 229 -15.71 -10.18 12.92
C LYS A 229 -15.67 -9.43 11.58
N VAL A 230 -14.56 -9.51 10.82
CA VAL A 230 -14.46 -8.96 9.46
C VAL A 230 -15.47 -9.65 8.54
N ILE A 231 -15.51 -10.99 8.53
CA ILE A 231 -16.42 -11.78 7.68
C ILE A 231 -17.90 -11.49 8.02
N ASP A 232 -18.24 -11.44 9.31
CA ASP A 232 -19.59 -11.14 9.78
C ASP A 232 -20.00 -9.70 9.42
N THR A 233 -19.10 -8.74 9.54
CA THR A 233 -19.37 -7.34 9.16
C THR A 233 -19.56 -7.21 7.64
N ILE A 234 -18.77 -7.91 6.82
CA ILE A 234 -18.95 -7.94 5.35
C ILE A 234 -20.33 -8.49 4.98
N ARG A 235 -20.78 -9.57 5.65
CA ARG A 235 -22.10 -10.19 5.40
C ARG A 235 -23.27 -9.33 5.88
N ALA A 236 -23.15 -8.65 7.03
CA ALA A 236 -24.26 -7.94 7.67
C ALA A 236 -24.31 -6.42 7.38
N ASN A 237 -23.16 -5.79 7.17
CA ASN A 237 -23.02 -4.35 6.92
C ASN A 237 -21.84 -4.06 5.97
N PRO A 238 -21.91 -4.46 4.68
CA PRO A 238 -20.80 -4.34 3.73
C PRO A 238 -20.30 -2.90 3.53
N GLU A 239 -21.15 -1.89 3.74
CA GLU A 239 -20.80 -0.48 3.63
C GLU A 239 -20.06 0.08 4.86
N ASP A 240 -19.80 -0.74 5.89
CA ASP A 240 -19.06 -0.30 7.07
C ASP A 240 -17.62 0.12 6.72
N ARG A 241 -17.20 1.26 7.25
CA ARG A 241 -15.87 1.85 6.99
C ARG A 241 -14.83 1.41 8.03
N ARG A 242 -15.16 0.43 8.87
CA ARG A 242 -14.36 -0.07 10.01
C ARG A 242 -14.03 -1.56 9.90
N ILE A 243 -14.19 -2.16 8.72
CA ILE A 243 -13.86 -3.57 8.45
C ILE A 243 -12.33 -3.70 8.43
N ILE A 244 -11.72 -3.87 9.61
CA ILE A 244 -10.28 -3.80 9.84
C ILE A 244 -9.81 -5.02 10.64
N MET A 245 -8.63 -5.53 10.31
CA MET A 245 -7.91 -6.54 11.09
C MET A 245 -6.48 -6.04 11.38
N CYS A 246 -6.07 -6.08 12.64
CA CYS A 246 -4.79 -5.54 13.09
C CYS A 246 -3.95 -6.60 13.82
N ALA A 247 -2.73 -6.85 13.35
CA ALA A 247 -1.75 -7.70 14.03
C ALA A 247 -0.90 -6.92 15.06
N TRP A 248 -0.86 -5.59 14.97
CA TRP A 248 -0.04 -4.77 15.86
C TRP A 248 -0.67 -4.60 17.25
N ASN A 249 -0.18 -5.37 18.22
CA ASN A 249 -0.61 -5.33 19.61
C ASN A 249 0.56 -4.93 20.53
N PRO A 250 0.64 -3.66 20.97
CA PRO A 250 1.77 -3.14 21.77
C PRO A 250 2.04 -3.91 23.08
N LYS A 251 1.02 -4.54 23.69
CA LYS A 251 1.17 -5.37 24.89
C LYS A 251 1.99 -6.63 24.60
N ASP A 252 1.75 -7.22 23.43
CA ASP A 252 2.25 -8.55 23.07
C ASP A 252 3.53 -8.49 22.22
N LEU A 253 3.92 -7.32 21.68
CA LEU A 253 5.17 -7.17 20.90
C LEU A 253 6.42 -7.75 21.58
N PRO A 254 6.65 -7.57 22.90
CA PRO A 254 7.81 -8.18 23.59
C PRO A 254 7.75 -9.71 23.67
N LEU A 255 6.59 -10.31 23.35
CA LEU A 255 6.38 -11.75 23.36
C LEU A 255 6.53 -12.37 21.95
N MET A 256 6.70 -11.60 20.89
CA MET A 256 6.73 -12.15 19.52
C MET A 256 8.17 -12.44 19.07
N ALA A 257 8.41 -13.62 18.50
CA ALA A 257 9.71 -13.97 17.89
C ALA A 257 10.09 -12.99 16.76
N LEU A 258 9.10 -12.47 16.03
CA LEU A 258 9.27 -11.36 15.10
C LEU A 258 8.05 -10.43 15.15
N PRO A 259 8.22 -9.12 15.45
CA PRO A 259 7.13 -8.15 15.42
C PRO A 259 6.44 -8.07 14.03
N PRO A 260 5.11 -7.92 13.94
CA PRO A 260 4.36 -8.03 12.69
C PRO A 260 4.85 -7.04 11.63
N CYS A 261 5.20 -7.52 10.43
CA CYS A 261 5.59 -6.67 9.30
C CYS A 261 4.35 -6.11 8.60
N HIS A 262 3.42 -6.98 8.21
CA HIS A 262 2.07 -6.62 7.77
C HIS A 262 1.20 -6.36 9.01
N ALA A 263 0.99 -5.08 9.33
CA ALA A 263 0.56 -4.65 10.66
C ALA A 263 -0.96 -4.47 10.76
N LEU A 264 -1.60 -3.98 9.70
CA LEU A 264 -3.04 -3.71 9.63
C LEU A 264 -3.54 -3.86 8.20
N CYS A 265 -4.67 -4.51 8.00
CA CYS A 265 -5.42 -4.42 6.74
C CYS A 265 -6.85 -3.91 6.97
N GLN A 266 -7.38 -3.25 5.95
CA GLN A 266 -8.76 -2.77 5.86
C GLN A 266 -9.41 -3.39 4.62
N PHE A 267 -10.64 -3.85 4.77
CA PHE A 267 -11.47 -4.34 3.68
C PHE A 267 -12.50 -3.29 3.27
N TYR A 268 -12.93 -3.35 2.01
CA TYR A 268 -13.87 -2.42 1.41
C TYR A 268 -14.77 -3.17 0.43
N VAL A 269 -16.09 -3.08 0.61
CA VAL A 269 -17.08 -3.67 -0.31
C VAL A 269 -17.70 -2.57 -1.16
N CYS A 270 -17.72 -2.76 -2.48
CA CYS A 270 -18.34 -1.83 -3.42
C CYS A 270 -18.74 -2.57 -4.69
N GLU A 271 -19.92 -2.28 -5.24
CA GLU A 271 -20.41 -2.86 -6.52
C GLU A 271 -20.39 -4.42 -6.59
N GLY A 272 -20.51 -5.08 -5.43
CA GLY A 272 -20.44 -6.56 -5.33
C GLY A 272 -19.02 -7.13 -5.29
N GLU A 273 -18.00 -6.28 -5.16
CA GLU A 273 -16.60 -6.64 -5.08
C GLU A 273 -16.01 -6.36 -3.69
N LEU A 274 -15.11 -7.22 -3.23
CA LEU A 274 -14.32 -7.07 -2.01
C LEU A 274 -12.88 -6.66 -2.36
N SER A 275 -12.46 -5.51 -1.87
CA SER A 275 -11.09 -5.01 -1.96
C SER A 275 -10.39 -5.05 -0.59
N CYS A 276 -9.06 -5.12 -0.59
CA CYS A 276 -8.23 -5.11 0.62
C CYS A 276 -7.08 -4.11 0.49
N GLN A 277 -6.93 -3.22 1.48
CA GLN A 277 -5.75 -2.37 1.64
C GLN A 277 -4.90 -2.86 2.81
N LEU A 278 -3.63 -3.18 2.56
CA LEU A 278 -2.65 -3.56 3.57
C LEU A 278 -1.71 -2.39 3.89
N TYR A 279 -1.47 -2.12 5.17
CA TYR A 279 -0.33 -1.36 5.66
C TYR A 279 0.74 -2.30 6.24
N GLN A 280 1.92 -2.28 5.64
CA GLN A 280 3.09 -3.04 6.06
C GLN A 280 4.21 -2.09 6.48
N ARG A 281 4.54 -2.07 7.78
CA ARG A 281 5.51 -1.14 8.38
C ARG A 281 6.94 -1.29 7.82
N SER A 282 7.27 -2.46 7.29
CA SER A 282 8.60 -2.84 6.81
C SER A 282 8.46 -3.89 5.73
N GLY A 283 8.94 -3.58 4.52
CA GLY A 283 8.81 -4.40 3.33
C GLY A 283 10.16 -4.67 2.68
N ASP A 284 10.66 -5.89 2.87
CA ASP A 284 11.77 -6.43 2.07
C ASP A 284 11.27 -6.69 0.65
N MET A 285 11.75 -5.89 -0.31
CA MET A 285 11.37 -6.02 -1.71
C MET A 285 11.93 -7.28 -2.37
N GLY A 286 13.00 -7.87 -1.82
CA GLY A 286 13.67 -9.07 -2.34
C GLY A 286 12.84 -10.33 -2.15
N LEU A 287 12.49 -10.66 -0.91
CA LEU A 287 11.79 -11.89 -0.54
C LEU A 287 10.38 -11.62 0.01
N GLY A 288 10.23 -10.73 0.98
CA GLY A 288 8.99 -10.54 1.74
C GLY A 288 7.79 -10.02 0.93
N VAL A 289 7.94 -8.84 0.29
CA VAL A 289 6.86 -8.17 -0.44
C VAL A 289 6.21 -9.07 -1.53
N PRO A 290 6.96 -9.83 -2.35
CA PRO A 290 6.38 -10.83 -3.26
C PRO A 290 5.44 -11.85 -2.59
N PHE A 291 5.76 -12.31 -1.39
CA PHE A 291 4.90 -13.20 -0.62
C PHE A 291 3.69 -12.45 -0.06
N ASN A 292 3.90 -11.24 0.48
CA ASN A 292 2.82 -10.46 1.08
C ASN A 292 1.75 -10.03 0.05
N ILE A 293 2.14 -9.71 -1.19
CA ILE A 293 1.20 -9.40 -2.29
C ILE A 293 0.28 -10.60 -2.55
N ALA A 294 0.85 -11.78 -2.79
CA ALA A 294 0.08 -12.98 -3.09
C ALA A 294 -0.73 -13.47 -1.88
N SER A 295 -0.20 -13.36 -0.67
CA SER A 295 -0.87 -13.77 0.58
C SER A 295 -2.13 -12.95 0.86
N TYR A 296 -2.05 -11.61 0.78
CA TYR A 296 -3.22 -10.77 1.03
C TYR A 296 -4.19 -10.71 -0.16
N ALA A 297 -3.71 -10.89 -1.39
CA ALA A 297 -4.59 -11.18 -2.52
C ALA A 297 -5.39 -12.47 -2.28
N LEU A 298 -4.74 -13.57 -1.88
CA LEU A 298 -5.39 -14.84 -1.58
C LEU A 298 -6.41 -14.71 -0.45
N LEU A 299 -6.07 -14.02 0.65
CA LEU A 299 -7.02 -13.75 1.74
C LEU A 299 -8.27 -13.00 1.24
N THR A 300 -8.08 -12.03 0.33
CA THR A 300 -9.19 -11.29 -0.29
C THR A 300 -10.06 -12.21 -1.14
N TYR A 301 -9.47 -13.09 -1.95
CA TYR A 301 -10.19 -14.12 -2.71
C TYR A 301 -10.98 -15.08 -1.79
N MET A 302 -10.38 -15.56 -0.70
CA MET A 302 -11.00 -16.49 0.24
C MET A 302 -12.20 -15.87 0.97
N ILE A 303 -12.07 -14.62 1.43
CA ILE A 303 -13.17 -13.90 2.09
C ILE A 303 -14.26 -13.55 1.07
N ALA A 304 -13.91 -13.12 -0.15
CA ALA A 304 -14.87 -12.84 -1.21
C ALA A 304 -15.73 -14.08 -1.53
N HIS A 305 -15.09 -15.24 -1.72
CA HIS A 305 -15.73 -16.53 -1.96
C HIS A 305 -16.78 -16.88 -0.91
N ILE A 306 -16.42 -16.92 0.37
CA ILE A 306 -17.36 -17.29 1.45
C ILE A 306 -18.40 -16.20 1.77
N THR A 307 -18.29 -15.01 1.19
CA THR A 307 -19.26 -13.91 1.33
C THR A 307 -20.11 -13.69 0.07
N GLY A 308 -19.91 -14.48 -0.98
CA GLY A 308 -20.63 -14.34 -2.26
C GLY A 308 -20.24 -13.09 -3.06
N LEU A 309 -19.09 -12.48 -2.74
CA LEU A 309 -18.54 -11.31 -3.42
C LEU A 309 -17.49 -11.72 -4.47
N LYS A 310 -17.19 -10.82 -5.39
CA LYS A 310 -16.06 -10.96 -6.32
C LYS A 310 -14.79 -10.32 -5.73
N PRO A 311 -13.57 -10.78 -6.09
CA PRO A 311 -12.35 -10.09 -5.69
C PRO A 311 -12.14 -8.80 -6.52
N GLY A 312 -11.95 -7.66 -5.85
CA GLY A 312 -11.79 -6.33 -6.45
C GLY A 312 -10.33 -5.90 -6.60
N ASP A 313 -9.88 -4.97 -5.76
CA ASP A 313 -8.48 -4.49 -5.74
C ASP A 313 -7.73 -4.93 -4.48
N PHE A 314 -6.45 -5.26 -4.62
CA PHE A 314 -5.50 -5.30 -3.52
C PHE A 314 -4.58 -4.06 -3.56
N VAL A 315 -4.52 -3.29 -2.47
CA VAL A 315 -3.67 -2.10 -2.33
C VAL A 315 -2.60 -2.34 -1.27
N HIS A 316 -1.33 -2.33 -1.66
CA HIS A 316 -0.21 -2.58 -0.76
C HIS A 316 0.49 -1.26 -0.42
N THR A 317 0.41 -0.83 0.84
CA THR A 317 1.09 0.37 1.36
C THR A 317 2.28 -0.05 2.21
N LEU A 318 3.47 0.46 1.90
CA LEU A 318 4.72 0.17 2.59
C LEU A 318 5.19 1.38 3.41
N GLY A 319 5.62 1.11 4.65
CA GLY A 319 6.39 2.04 5.49
C GLY A 319 7.85 2.07 5.05
N ASP A 320 8.72 1.36 5.77
CA ASP A 320 10.12 1.17 5.39
C ASP A 320 10.24 0.14 4.25
N ALA A 321 10.19 0.63 3.01
CA ALA A 321 10.37 -0.18 1.80
C ALA A 321 11.86 -0.24 1.47
N HIS A 322 12.42 -1.46 1.46
CA HIS A 322 13.87 -1.63 1.43
C HIS A 322 14.34 -2.83 0.61
N ILE A 323 15.58 -2.72 0.14
CA ILE A 323 16.34 -3.75 -0.55
C ILE A 323 17.54 -4.07 0.34
N TYR A 324 17.70 -5.32 0.77
CA TYR A 324 18.94 -5.75 1.43
C TYR A 324 20.12 -5.62 0.47
N SER A 325 21.29 -5.24 0.98
CA SER A 325 22.46 -4.97 0.14
C SER A 325 22.94 -6.21 -0.63
N ASN A 326 22.70 -7.42 -0.10
CA ASN A 326 22.97 -8.68 -0.79
C ASN A 326 21.89 -9.09 -1.82
N HIS A 327 20.80 -8.33 -1.97
CA HIS A 327 19.75 -8.51 -2.98
C HIS A 327 19.84 -7.50 -4.13
N GLU A 328 20.73 -6.51 -4.05
CA GLU A 328 20.85 -5.43 -5.06
C GLU A 328 21.09 -5.99 -6.48
N GLU A 329 22.11 -6.83 -6.68
CA GLU A 329 22.38 -7.45 -7.99
C GLU A 329 21.29 -8.46 -8.44
N PRO A 330 20.79 -9.36 -7.57
CA PRO A 330 19.61 -10.18 -7.86
C PRO A 330 18.39 -9.39 -8.35
N LEU A 331 18.10 -8.22 -7.77
CA LEU A 331 16.97 -7.37 -8.17
C LEU A 331 17.25 -6.57 -9.45
N LYS A 332 18.49 -6.10 -9.68
CA LYS A 332 18.90 -5.56 -10.99
C LYS A 332 18.76 -6.58 -12.11
N GLU A 333 18.99 -7.87 -11.84
CA GLU A 333 18.71 -8.95 -12.80
C GLU A 333 17.21 -9.20 -12.98
N GLN A 334 16.40 -9.07 -11.92
CA GLN A 334 14.94 -9.13 -12.03
C GLN A 334 14.39 -8.01 -12.92
N LEU A 335 14.91 -6.77 -12.79
CA LEU A 335 14.46 -5.59 -13.55
C LEU A 335 14.70 -5.70 -15.06
N LYS A 336 15.63 -6.54 -15.53
CA LYS A 336 15.89 -6.77 -16.97
C LYS A 336 14.83 -7.64 -17.64
N ARG A 337 13.92 -8.24 -16.87
CA ARG A 337 12.95 -9.22 -17.36
C ARG A 337 11.61 -8.54 -17.60
N GLU A 338 11.10 -8.65 -18.81
CA GLU A 338 9.74 -8.19 -19.07
C GLU A 338 8.71 -9.04 -18.29
N PRO A 339 7.75 -8.41 -17.59
CA PRO A 339 6.60 -9.10 -17.02
C PRO A 339 5.86 -9.92 -18.08
N ARG A 340 5.30 -11.04 -17.64
CA ARG A 340 4.34 -11.85 -18.39
C ARG A 340 2.95 -11.62 -17.79
N ALA A 341 1.92 -12.13 -18.46
CA ALA A 341 0.57 -12.10 -17.89
C ALA A 341 0.55 -12.79 -16.52
N PHE A 342 -0.13 -12.18 -15.55
CA PHE A 342 -0.38 -12.82 -14.26
C PHE A 342 -1.18 -14.12 -14.46
N PRO A 343 -0.96 -15.14 -13.61
CA PRO A 343 -1.76 -16.36 -13.61
C PRO A 343 -3.20 -16.09 -13.14
N LYS A 344 -4.03 -17.12 -13.17
CA LYS A 344 -5.36 -17.11 -12.52
C LYS A 344 -5.34 -18.01 -11.29
N LEU A 345 -6.09 -17.62 -10.26
CA LEU A 345 -6.40 -18.47 -9.11
C LEU A 345 -7.75 -19.14 -9.34
N GLN A 346 -7.76 -20.47 -9.33
CA GLN A 346 -8.97 -21.29 -9.30
C GLN A 346 -9.18 -21.81 -7.88
N ILE A 347 -10.39 -21.64 -7.35
CA ILE A 347 -10.86 -22.33 -6.14
C ILE A 347 -11.78 -23.46 -6.62
N HIS A 348 -11.46 -24.70 -6.31
CA HIS A 348 -12.22 -25.88 -6.79
C HIS A 348 -13.44 -26.20 -5.94
N ARG A 349 -13.36 -25.96 -4.62
CA ARG A 349 -14.41 -26.35 -3.67
C ARG A 349 -15.17 -25.13 -3.17
N GLU A 350 -16.49 -25.22 -3.23
CA GLU A 350 -17.38 -24.29 -2.53
C GLU A 350 -17.37 -24.61 -1.03
N VAL A 351 -17.10 -23.60 -0.20
CA VAL A 351 -16.94 -23.74 1.26
C VAL A 351 -17.69 -22.62 1.98
N GLN A 352 -18.08 -22.84 3.23
CA GLN A 352 -19.04 -21.96 3.92
C GLN A 352 -18.38 -21.07 4.98
N THR A 353 -17.27 -21.51 5.55
CA THR A 353 -16.47 -20.77 6.53
C THR A 353 -15.01 -20.64 6.05
N ILE A 354 -14.30 -19.66 6.61
CA ILE A 354 -12.88 -19.44 6.30
C ILE A 354 -11.98 -20.60 6.75
N ASP A 355 -12.39 -21.30 7.81
CA ASP A 355 -11.69 -22.43 8.42
C ASP A 355 -11.89 -23.75 7.66
N ASP A 356 -12.84 -23.81 6.71
CA ASP A 356 -13.07 -24.99 5.88
C ASP A 356 -11.98 -25.22 4.84
N PHE A 357 -11.29 -24.15 4.42
CA PHE A 357 -10.34 -24.16 3.30
C PHE A 357 -9.10 -25.02 3.60
N ARG A 358 -8.60 -25.65 2.54
CA ARG A 358 -7.43 -26.53 2.56
C ARG A 358 -6.57 -26.30 1.29
N ALA A 359 -5.32 -26.76 1.28
CA ALA A 359 -4.34 -26.35 0.27
C ALA A 359 -4.57 -26.93 -1.15
N GLU A 360 -5.22 -28.08 -1.24
CA GLU A 360 -5.68 -28.74 -2.47
C GLU A 360 -6.96 -28.13 -3.07
N ASP A 361 -7.67 -27.25 -2.34
CA ASP A 361 -8.79 -26.48 -2.91
C ASP A 361 -8.34 -25.42 -3.93
N PHE A 362 -7.04 -25.09 -3.99
CA PHE A 362 -6.50 -23.97 -4.78
C PHE A 362 -5.54 -24.43 -5.88
N GLU A 363 -5.83 -24.02 -7.11
CA GLU A 363 -4.95 -24.21 -8.27
C GLU A 363 -4.55 -22.85 -8.86
N ILE A 364 -3.27 -22.75 -9.26
CA ILE A 364 -2.76 -21.60 -10.00
C ILE A 364 -2.65 -21.99 -11.47
N LEU A 365 -3.54 -21.44 -12.28
CA LEU A 365 -3.61 -21.66 -13.73
C LEU A 365 -2.68 -20.70 -14.48
N ASP A 366 -2.12 -21.16 -15.60
CA ASP A 366 -1.31 -20.37 -16.55
C ASP A 366 -0.03 -19.71 -15.98
N TYR A 367 0.48 -20.16 -14.83
CA TYR A 367 1.69 -19.58 -14.23
C TYR A 367 2.97 -19.96 -14.95
N ASN A 368 3.35 -19.11 -15.90
CA ASN A 368 4.57 -19.20 -16.70
C ASN A 368 5.60 -18.13 -16.30
N PRO A 369 6.20 -18.15 -15.09
CA PRO A 369 7.20 -17.17 -14.69
C PRO A 369 8.56 -17.41 -15.34
N HIS A 370 9.40 -16.38 -15.33
CA HIS A 370 10.84 -16.49 -15.52
C HIS A 370 11.50 -17.35 -14.41
N PRO A 371 12.70 -17.90 -14.63
CA PRO A 371 13.39 -18.75 -13.65
C PRO A 371 13.59 -18.10 -12.27
N THR A 372 13.65 -18.92 -11.22
CA THR A 372 13.91 -18.47 -9.84
C THR A 372 15.19 -17.63 -9.75
N ILE A 373 15.12 -16.50 -9.05
CA ILE A 373 16.28 -15.72 -8.64
C ILE A 373 16.57 -16.07 -7.18
N LYS A 374 17.79 -16.55 -6.89
CA LYS A 374 18.19 -16.90 -5.52
C LYS A 374 18.61 -15.64 -4.77
N MET A 375 18.02 -15.42 -3.60
CA MET A 375 18.35 -14.37 -2.65
C MET A 375 18.43 -15.00 -1.25
N GLN A 376 19.41 -14.57 -0.44
CA GLN A 376 19.60 -15.09 0.92
C GLN A 376 18.86 -14.22 1.94
N MET A 377 18.03 -14.82 2.79
CA MET A 377 17.35 -14.10 3.86
C MET A 377 18.37 -13.55 4.87
N ALA A 378 18.18 -12.29 5.27
CA ALA A 378 18.91 -11.70 6.39
C ALA A 378 18.22 -12.08 7.70
N VAL A 379 19.00 -12.61 8.66
CA VAL A 379 18.48 -13.19 9.92
C VAL A 379 18.75 -12.25 11.10
#